data_AF-A0A4W3H135-F1
#
_entry.id   AF-A0A4W3H135-F1
#
_cell.length_a   1.000
_cell.length_b   1.000
_cell.length_c   1.000
_cell.angle_alpha   90.00
_cell.angle_beta   90.00
_cell.angle_gamma   90.00
#
_symmetry.space_group_name_H-M   'P 1'
#
loop_
_entity.id
_entity.type
_entity.pdbx_description
1 polymer ?
#
loop_
_entity_poly.entity_id
_entity_poly.type
_entity_poly.pdbx_seq_one_letter_code
_entity_poly.pdbx_strand_id
1 'polypeptide(L)'
;MIRCALPTSRPLLDYSDYGCYCGFGGYGTPVDDLDRCCHVHDYCYEEVGDIDECWPIRDNPYTTIYSYSCSGKKIICSSDNDPCAEAICECDRQAALCFAKSPYNEDYKRLDTEKFCN
;
A
#
# COMPACT_ATOMS: atom_id res chain seq x y z
N MET A 1 -3.90 -0.65 -8.83
CA MET A 1 -5.12 -0.82 -8.01
C MET A 1 -5.76 0.49 -7.55
N ILE A 2 -5.02 1.46 -7.02
CA ILE A 2 -5.59 2.72 -6.48
C ILE A 2 -6.53 3.44 -7.47
N ARG A 3 -6.12 3.63 -8.74
CA ARG A 3 -7.01 4.21 -9.78
C ARG A 3 -8.29 3.41 -10.05
N CYS A 4 -8.29 2.10 -9.78
CA CYS A 4 -9.51 1.29 -9.90
C CYS A 4 -10.51 1.68 -8.80
N ALA A 5 -10.04 1.75 -7.55
CA ALA A 5 -10.88 2.07 -6.40
C ALA A 5 -11.29 3.55 -6.37
N LEU A 6 -10.36 4.44 -6.77
CA LEU A 6 -10.51 5.89 -6.77
C LEU A 6 -10.04 6.49 -8.12
N PRO A 7 -10.91 6.56 -9.14
CA PRO A 7 -10.53 6.98 -10.50
C PRO A 7 -9.97 8.40 -10.64
N THR A 8 -10.34 9.31 -9.74
CA THR A 8 -9.89 10.71 -9.76
C THR A 8 -8.51 10.92 -9.15
N SER A 9 -7.94 9.90 -8.50
CA SER A 9 -6.63 10.00 -7.86
C SER A 9 -5.47 10.08 -8.86
N ARG A 10 -4.37 10.66 -8.40
CA ARG A 10 -3.05 10.65 -9.02
C ARG A 10 -2.09 9.93 -8.07
N PRO A 11 -2.06 8.58 -8.06
CA PRO A 11 -1.54 7.84 -6.91
C PRO A 11 -0.11 8.17 -6.50
N LEU A 12 0.80 8.31 -7.47
CA LEU A 12 2.20 8.67 -7.19
C LEU A 12 2.37 10.11 -6.68
N LEU A 13 1.44 11.02 -7.00
CA LEU A 13 1.50 12.41 -6.52
C LEU A 13 0.79 12.55 -5.19
N ASP A 14 -0.35 11.89 -5.03
CA ASP A 14 -1.20 12.06 -3.85
C ASP A 14 -0.66 11.22 -2.68
N TYR A 15 -0.38 9.93 -2.89
CA TYR A 15 -0.13 8.97 -1.80
C TYR A 15 1.33 8.59 -1.57
N SER A 16 2.27 9.10 -2.36
CA SER A 16 3.69 9.04 -1.96
C SER A 16 3.97 10.15 -0.94
N ASP A 17 5.02 10.04 -0.14
CA ASP A 17 5.51 11.13 0.72
C ASP A 17 4.38 11.86 1.48
N TYR A 18 3.54 11.10 2.17
CA TYR A 18 2.37 11.56 2.92
C TYR A 18 2.38 10.98 4.33
N GLY A 19 2.12 11.81 5.33
CA GLY A 19 2.10 11.40 6.72
C GLY A 19 3.45 10.81 7.16
N CYS A 20 3.39 9.83 8.04
CA CYS A 20 4.56 9.16 8.60
C CYS A 20 4.92 7.86 7.88
N TYR A 21 3.98 7.23 7.17
CA TYR A 21 4.12 5.88 6.60
C TYR A 21 3.96 5.82 5.09
N CYS A 22 3.18 6.72 4.46
CA CYS A 22 3.00 6.63 3.02
C CYS A 22 4.26 7.11 2.26
N GLY A 23 5.22 6.21 2.03
CA GLY A 23 6.51 6.54 1.45
C GLY A 23 7.52 5.40 1.65
N PHE A 24 8.81 5.72 1.56
CA PHE A 24 9.86 4.76 1.91
C PHE A 24 10.20 4.89 3.40
N GLY A 25 10.21 3.76 4.13
CA GLY A 25 10.43 3.74 5.57
C GLY A 25 9.11 3.74 6.32
N GLY A 26 9.00 4.56 7.37
CA GLY A 26 7.80 4.66 8.20
C GLY A 26 8.10 4.43 9.67
N TYR A 27 7.64 5.33 10.55
CA TYR A 27 7.82 5.21 12.00
C TYR A 27 6.86 6.11 12.77
N GLY A 28 6.75 5.85 14.08
CA GLY A 28 5.94 6.64 14.99
C GLY A 28 4.45 6.32 14.91
N THR A 29 3.60 7.31 15.12
CA THR A 29 2.14 7.15 15.11
C THR A 29 1.54 7.69 13.82
N PRO A 30 0.67 6.93 13.10
CA PRO A 30 0.02 7.44 11.89
C PRO A 30 -0.80 8.70 12.17
N VAL A 31 -0.64 9.73 11.33
CA VAL A 31 -1.24 11.07 11.57
C VAL A 31 -2.72 11.17 11.21
N ASP A 32 -3.23 10.25 10.39
CA ASP A 32 -4.64 10.09 10.07
C ASP A 32 -4.98 8.68 9.56
N ASP A 33 -6.23 8.50 9.09
CA ASP A 33 -6.72 7.24 8.55
C ASP A 33 -6.06 6.86 7.22
N LEU A 34 -5.59 7.83 6.43
CA LEU A 34 -4.89 7.54 5.18
C LEU A 34 -3.47 7.03 5.46
N ASP A 35 -2.77 7.68 6.38
CA ASP A 35 -1.45 7.27 6.85
C ASP A 35 -1.50 5.90 7.54
N ARG A 36 -2.58 5.61 8.28
CA ARG A 36 -2.83 4.28 8.84
C ARG A 36 -2.96 3.19 7.77
N CYS A 37 -3.54 3.51 6.61
CA CYS A 37 -3.60 2.56 5.50
C CYS A 37 -2.19 2.17 5.03
N CYS A 38 -1.25 3.12 4.99
CA CYS A 38 0.14 2.89 4.62
C CYS A 38 0.88 2.08 5.68
N HIS A 39 0.71 2.42 6.97
CA HIS A 39 1.27 1.62 8.07
C HIS A 39 0.83 0.14 8.00
N VAL A 40 -0.45 -0.12 7.72
CA VAL A 40 -0.95 -1.50 7.55
C VAL A 40 -0.38 -2.15 6.28
N HIS A 41 -0.17 -1.38 5.22
CA HIS A 41 0.43 -1.86 3.97
C HIS A 41 1.90 -2.25 4.16
N ASP A 42 2.69 -1.44 4.86
CA ASP A 42 4.08 -1.74 5.21
C ASP A 42 4.18 -3.02 6.03
N TYR A 43 3.34 -3.15 7.07
CA TYR A 43 3.28 -4.37 7.87
C TYR A 43 2.87 -5.60 7.03
N CYS A 44 1.94 -5.43 6.09
CA CYS A 44 1.56 -6.50 5.17
C CYS A 44 2.73 -6.94 4.31
N TYR A 45 3.57 -6.01 3.86
CA TYR A 45 4.78 -6.31 3.09
C TYR A 45 5.86 -7.00 3.93
N GLU A 46 6.00 -6.65 5.20
CA GLU A 46 6.88 -7.35 6.15
C GLU A 46 6.45 -8.81 6.32
N GLU A 47 5.15 -9.06 6.58
CA GLU A 47 4.60 -10.41 6.75
C GLU A 47 4.75 -11.26 5.48
N VAL A 48 4.66 -10.67 4.29
CA VAL A 48 4.97 -11.37 3.03
C VAL A 48 6.42 -11.81 2.99
N GLY A 49 7.35 -10.99 3.48
CA GLY A 49 8.77 -11.31 3.55
C GLY A 49 9.09 -12.48 4.48
N ASP A 50 8.22 -12.76 5.46
CA ASP A 50 8.34 -13.87 6.41
C ASP A 50 7.74 -15.18 5.89
N ILE A 51 7.10 -15.19 4.70
CA ILE A 51 6.61 -16.41 4.05
C ILE A 51 7.81 -17.21 3.50
N ASP A 52 7.99 -18.44 3.99
CA ASP A 52 9.10 -19.33 3.61
C ASP A 52 9.20 -19.52 2.08
N GLU A 53 8.05 -19.64 1.39
CA GLU A 53 7.95 -19.79 -0.06
C GLU A 53 8.42 -18.56 -0.86
N CYS A 54 8.55 -17.39 -0.20
CA CYS A 54 8.94 -16.12 -0.82
C CYS A 54 10.44 -15.81 -0.66
N TRP A 55 11.22 -16.68 0.00
CA TRP A 55 12.66 -16.51 0.26
C TRP A 55 13.57 -17.28 -0.74
N PRO A 56 14.74 -16.73 -1.22
CA PRO A 56 15.43 -15.56 -0.67
C PRO A 56 15.22 -14.20 -1.35
N ILE A 57 15.41 -14.06 -2.66
CA ILE A 57 15.52 -12.72 -3.28
C ILE A 57 15.14 -12.81 -4.77
N ARG A 58 13.90 -13.19 -5.07
CA ARG A 58 13.32 -12.94 -6.41
C ARG A 58 12.04 -12.13 -6.32
N ASP A 59 11.31 -12.27 -5.22
CA ASP A 59 10.01 -11.66 -5.04
C ASP A 59 10.09 -10.56 -3.97
N ASN A 60 10.75 -9.46 -4.31
CA ASN A 60 10.60 -8.22 -3.54
C ASN A 60 9.15 -7.73 -3.75
N PRO A 61 8.36 -7.43 -2.71
CA PRO A 61 6.97 -7.01 -2.86
C PRO A 61 6.81 -5.71 -3.66
N TYR A 62 7.89 -4.95 -3.83
CA TYR A 62 7.96 -3.79 -4.73
C TYR A 62 8.25 -4.13 -6.21
N THR A 63 8.75 -5.33 -6.54
CA THR A 63 9.12 -5.72 -7.92
C THR A 63 8.43 -6.98 -8.43
N THR A 64 7.75 -7.74 -7.56
CA THR A 64 6.99 -8.94 -7.93
C THR A 64 5.81 -8.54 -8.78
N ILE A 65 5.67 -9.19 -9.94
CA ILE A 65 4.55 -8.96 -10.83
C ILE A 65 3.46 -9.98 -10.47
N TYR A 66 2.30 -9.48 -10.10
CA TYR A 66 1.10 -10.28 -9.85
C TYR A 66 -0.02 -9.91 -10.83
N SER A 67 -0.99 -10.80 -10.98
CA SER A 67 -2.15 -10.61 -11.84
C SER A 67 -3.39 -10.19 -11.02
N TYR A 68 -4.12 -9.19 -11.53
CA TYR A 68 -5.38 -8.73 -10.94
C TYR A 68 -6.33 -8.23 -12.03
N SER A 69 -7.62 -8.16 -11.69
CA SER A 69 -8.66 -7.54 -12.54
C SER A 69 -9.32 -6.35 -11.85
N CYS A 70 -9.83 -5.43 -12.66
CA CYS A 70 -10.59 -4.26 -12.21
C CYS A 70 -11.90 -4.14 -13.00
N SER A 71 -13.03 -4.10 -12.31
CA SER A 71 -14.34 -3.84 -12.91
C SER A 71 -15.24 -3.06 -11.95
N GLY A 72 -15.69 -1.86 -12.34
CA GLY A 72 -16.63 -1.08 -11.53
C GLY A 72 -16.14 -0.78 -10.10
N LYS A 73 -14.85 -0.45 -9.94
CA LYS A 73 -14.14 -0.28 -8.65
C LYS A 73 -13.92 -1.57 -7.83
N LYS A 74 -14.38 -2.72 -8.31
CA LYS A 74 -14.06 -4.03 -7.75
C LYS A 74 -12.69 -4.47 -8.25
N ILE A 75 -11.78 -4.73 -7.32
CA ILE A 75 -10.46 -5.30 -7.58
C ILE A 75 -10.50 -6.76 -7.15
N ILE A 76 -9.97 -7.66 -7.96
CA ILE A 76 -9.88 -9.09 -7.67
C ILE A 76 -8.48 -9.57 -8.03
N CYS A 77 -7.77 -10.17 -7.07
CA CYS A 77 -6.51 -10.87 -7.29
C CYS A 77 -6.75 -12.20 -8.01
N SER A 78 -5.86 -12.54 -8.96
CA SER A 78 -6.03 -13.73 -9.80
C SER A 78 -5.70 -15.00 -9.01
N SER A 79 -6.57 -16.01 -9.08
CA SER A 79 -6.27 -17.34 -8.52
C SER A 79 -5.07 -18.04 -9.17
N ASP A 80 -4.57 -17.52 -10.29
CA ASP A 80 -3.41 -18.04 -11.00
C ASP A 80 -2.08 -17.50 -10.43
N ASN A 81 -2.13 -16.56 -9.47
CA ASN A 81 -0.94 -16.08 -8.78
C ASN A 81 -0.34 -17.21 -7.92
N ASP A 82 1.00 -17.28 -7.85
CA ASP A 82 1.66 -18.06 -6.82
C ASP A 82 1.40 -17.45 -5.42
N PRO A 83 1.69 -18.18 -4.33
CA PRO A 83 1.39 -17.71 -2.98
C PRO A 83 1.96 -16.32 -2.65
N CYS A 84 3.14 -15.98 -3.15
CA CYS A 84 3.80 -14.70 -2.90
C CYS A 84 3.12 -13.57 -3.69
N ALA A 85 2.93 -13.78 -4.99
CA ALA A 85 2.22 -12.85 -5.86
C ALA A 85 0.79 -12.58 -5.37
N GLU A 86 0.10 -13.61 -4.86
CA GLU A 86 -1.25 -13.48 -4.31
C GLU A 86 -1.27 -12.65 -3.02
N ALA A 87 -0.35 -12.92 -2.09
CA ALA A 87 -0.25 -12.17 -0.85
C ALA A 87 0.05 -10.68 -1.09
N ILE A 88 1.00 -10.39 -1.98
CA ILE A 88 1.34 -9.00 -2.37
C ILE A 88 0.15 -8.32 -3.04
N CYS A 89 -0.52 -9.02 -3.96
CA CYS A 89 -1.72 -8.51 -4.62
C CYS A 89 -2.80 -8.13 -3.59
N GLU A 90 -2.98 -8.93 -2.56
CA GLU A 90 -3.97 -8.68 -1.51
C GLU A 90 -3.57 -7.49 -0.62
N CYS A 91 -2.29 -7.34 -0.26
CA CYS A 91 -1.78 -6.14 0.41
C CYS A 91 -2.12 -4.87 -0.38
N ASP A 92 -1.79 -4.85 -1.67
CA ASP A 92 -2.06 -3.70 -2.55
C ASP A 92 -3.55 -3.44 -2.78
N ARG A 93 -4.35 -4.51 -2.81
CA ARG A 93 -5.81 -4.42 -2.95
C ARG A 93 -6.42 -3.76 -1.72
N GLN A 94 -6.01 -4.19 -0.54
CA GLN A 94 -6.52 -3.64 0.73
C GLN A 94 -6.09 -2.18 0.90
N ALA A 95 -4.83 -1.84 0.62
CA ALA A 95 -4.35 -0.46 0.63
C ALA A 95 -5.17 0.43 -0.33
N ALA A 96 -5.38 -0.01 -1.58
CA ALA A 96 -6.17 0.74 -2.56
C ALA A 96 -7.62 0.98 -2.12
N LEU A 97 -8.26 -0.01 -1.49
CA LEU A 97 -9.61 0.13 -0.96
C LEU A 97 -9.67 1.01 0.30
N CYS A 98 -8.61 0.97 1.11
CA CYS A 98 -8.45 1.83 2.28
C CYS A 98 -8.30 3.30 1.84
N PHE A 99 -7.40 3.60 0.89
CA PHE A 99 -7.22 4.95 0.34
C PHE A 99 -8.52 5.52 -0.27
N ALA A 100 -9.34 4.69 -0.89
CA ALA A 100 -10.62 5.13 -1.45
C ALA A 100 -11.68 5.50 -0.39
N LYS A 101 -11.48 5.11 0.87
CA LYS A 101 -12.37 5.40 2.01
C LYS A 101 -11.81 6.48 2.95
N SER A 102 -10.49 6.64 2.98
CA SER A 102 -9.83 7.62 3.84
C SER A 102 -9.90 9.03 3.23
N PRO A 103 -10.20 10.07 4.04
CA PRO A 103 -10.07 11.45 3.59
C PRO A 103 -8.59 11.75 3.33
N TYR A 104 -8.34 12.65 2.37
CA TYR A 104 -7.01 13.13 2.06
C TYR A 104 -6.80 14.53 2.68
N ASN A 105 -5.69 14.72 3.39
CA ASN A 105 -5.31 15.99 3.99
C ASN A 105 -4.01 16.54 3.38
N GLU A 106 -4.12 17.61 2.59
CA GLU A 106 -2.96 18.26 1.95
C GLU A 106 -1.89 18.71 2.95
N ASP A 107 -2.25 19.01 4.21
CA ASP A 107 -1.29 19.44 5.23
C ASP A 107 -0.31 18.34 5.65
N TYR A 108 -0.65 17.07 5.40
CA TYR A 108 0.21 15.91 5.70
C TYR A 108 1.04 15.47 4.50
N LYS A 109 0.90 16.12 3.35
CA LYS A 109 1.76 15.88 2.19
C LYS A 109 3.15 16.49 2.43
N ARG A 110 4.21 15.69 2.30
CA ARG A 110 5.60 16.07 2.59
C ARG A 110 5.78 16.59 4.03
N LEU A 111 5.18 15.87 4.98
CA LEU A 111 5.26 16.18 6.39
C LEU A 111 6.73 16.13 6.87
N ASP A 112 7.12 17.04 7.75
CA ASP A 112 8.42 17.00 8.44
C ASP A 112 8.43 15.85 9.44
N THR A 113 8.82 14.66 8.99
CA THR A 113 8.69 13.43 9.77
C THR A 113 9.53 13.43 11.03
N GLU A 114 10.73 14.05 11.01
CA GLU A 114 11.60 14.15 12.19
C GLU A 114 10.94 14.93 13.34
N LYS A 115 10.03 15.84 13.00
CA LYS A 115 9.33 16.69 13.95
C LYS A 115 7.99 16.12 14.40
N PHE A 116 7.28 15.44 13.50
CA PHE A 116 5.87 15.08 13.69
C PHE A 116 5.59 13.59 13.81
N CYS A 117 6.54 12.72 13.45
CA CYS A 117 6.41 11.27 13.58
C CYS A 117 7.14 10.81 14.83
N ASN A 118 6.39 10.38 15.85
CA ASN A 118 6.91 9.97 17.15
C ASN A 118 6.21 8.73 17.72
#